data_AF-A0A7K4N1N4-F1
#
_entry.id   AF-A0A7K4N1N4-F1
#
_cell.length_a   1.000
_cell.length_b   1.000
_cell.length_c   1.000
_cell.angle_alpha   90.00
_cell.angle_beta   90.00
_cell.angle_gamma   90.00
#
_symmetry.space_group_name_H-M   'P 1'
#
loop_
_entity.id
_entity.type
_entity.pdbx_description
1 polymer ?
#
loop_
_entity_poly.entity_id
_entity_poly.type
_entity_poly.pdbx_seq_one_letter_code
_entity_poly.pdbx_strand_id
1 'polypeptide(L)'
;MERLESIILRSLLYNEEYARKTLPFFKDEYFTQFTDRVVFQEIKKYFNKYSNPPTKEAVIIELGERNDLTDENFQSTTELLKEVEESYEKNDKENLSWLLERSEKFCQDKALYNAITESIGIFDETKESSFTKSAIPTILSDALSVSFDVHIGHDYLDNSMERFEFYRRKEEKIPFDLEYFNKITAGGLPRKTLNIALAGTGIGKSLFMCHMAANCLSESLNVLYITLEMAEERIAERIDANLMNVTLDALKELPKEVYTKKIDKLKNK
;
A
#
# COMPACT_ATOMS: atom_id res chain seq x y z
N MET A 1 -7.39 1.35 33.73
CA MET A 1 -6.50 0.90 32.63
C MET A 1 -6.51 2.03 31.62
N GLU A 2 -5.36 2.64 31.36
CA GLU A 2 -5.29 3.81 30.49
C GLU A 2 -5.63 3.42 29.04
N ARG A 3 -6.40 4.26 28.36
CA ARG A 3 -6.80 4.02 26.97
C ARG A 3 -5.71 4.47 26.02
N LEU A 4 -5.53 3.74 24.92
CA LEU A 4 -4.56 4.08 23.90
C LEU A 4 -4.85 5.47 23.29
N GLU A 5 -6.11 5.85 23.11
CA GLU A 5 -6.47 7.17 22.61
C GLU A 5 -6.00 8.29 23.55
N SER A 6 -6.10 8.10 24.87
CA SER A 6 -5.60 9.05 25.86
C SER A 6 -4.07 9.20 25.77
N ILE A 7 -3.35 8.09 25.61
CA ILE A 7 -1.89 8.09 25.41
C ILE A 7 -1.51 8.81 24.11
N ILE A 8 -2.26 8.60 23.03
CA ILE A 8 -2.07 9.27 21.75
C ILE A 8 -2.27 10.78 21.90
N LEU A 9 -3.40 11.23 22.48
CA LEU A 9 -3.69 12.65 22.68
C LEU A 9 -2.64 13.32 23.58
N ARG A 10 -2.24 12.66 24.67
CA ARG A 10 -1.14 13.11 25.54
C ARG A 10 0.16 13.30 24.76
N SER A 11 0.51 12.31 23.95
CA SER A 11 1.75 12.34 23.17
C SER A 11 1.70 13.40 22.08
N LEU A 12 0.54 13.68 21.49
CA LEU A 12 0.36 14.77 20.54
C LEU A 12 0.53 16.16 21.18
N LEU A 13 0.20 16.32 22.48
CA LEU A 13 0.38 17.58 23.22
C LEU A 13 1.81 17.78 23.72
N TYR A 14 2.42 16.74 24.29
CA TYR A 14 3.64 16.89 25.09
C TYR A 14 4.90 16.27 24.44
N ASN A 15 4.77 15.53 23.33
CA ASN A 15 5.92 14.99 22.59
C ASN A 15 5.96 15.57 21.16
N GLU A 16 6.76 16.63 21.00
CA GLU A 16 6.89 17.35 19.73
C GLU A 16 7.38 16.45 18.58
N GLU A 17 8.36 15.58 18.83
CA GLU A 17 8.90 14.67 17.81
C GLU A 17 7.81 13.71 17.32
N TYR A 18 7.05 13.15 18.26
CA TYR A 18 5.93 12.26 17.94
C TYR A 18 4.83 13.00 17.18
N ALA A 19 4.44 14.20 17.62
CA ALA A 19 3.41 15.01 16.97
C ALA A 19 3.79 15.35 15.51
N ARG A 20 5.02 15.83 15.29
CA ARG A 20 5.52 16.13 13.93
C ARG A 20 5.49 14.91 13.01
N LYS A 21 5.86 13.73 13.53
CA LYS A 21 5.90 12.49 12.75
C LYS A 21 4.51 11.91 12.45
N THR A 22 3.54 12.04 13.36
CA THR A 22 2.30 11.24 13.30
C THR A 22 1.04 12.02 12.97
N LEU A 23 0.97 13.30 13.34
CA LEU A 23 -0.23 14.13 13.19
C LEU A 23 -0.81 14.17 11.76
N PRO A 24 -0.01 14.13 10.67
CA PRO A 24 -0.53 14.05 9.31
C PRO A 24 -1.38 12.80 9.02
N PHE A 25 -1.12 11.70 9.72
CA PHE A 25 -1.79 10.42 9.47
C PHE A 25 -3.09 10.24 10.26
N PHE A 26 -3.27 11.00 11.35
CA PHE A 26 -4.49 10.92 12.14
C PHE A 26 -5.65 11.68 11.47
N LYS A 27 -6.83 11.04 11.48
CA LYS A 27 -8.10 11.62 11.04
C LYS A 27 -9.08 11.70 12.20
N ASP A 28 -9.92 12.73 12.20
CA ASP A 28 -10.94 12.99 13.22
C ASP A 28 -11.88 11.78 13.41
N GLU A 29 -12.21 11.11 12.30
CA GLU A 29 -13.05 9.91 12.24
C GLU A 29 -12.45 8.67 12.91
N TYR A 30 -11.15 8.69 13.26
CA TYR A 30 -10.53 7.59 14.01
C TYR A 30 -10.90 7.63 15.50
N PHE A 31 -11.28 8.80 16.00
CA PHE A 31 -11.70 8.98 17.39
C PHE A 31 -13.21 8.78 17.51
N THR A 32 -13.59 7.69 18.19
CA THR A 32 -15.00 7.29 18.35
C THR A 32 -15.72 8.14 19.39
N GLN A 33 -15.04 8.51 20.47
CA GLN A 33 -15.61 9.40 21.48
C GLN A 33 -15.60 10.83 20.99
N PHE A 34 -16.68 11.54 21.27
CA PHE A 34 -16.86 12.94 20.88
C PHE A 34 -15.78 13.84 21.50
N THR A 35 -15.49 13.66 22.79
CA THR A 35 -14.44 14.40 23.52
C THR A 35 -13.06 14.22 22.88
N ASP A 36 -12.64 12.97 22.64
CA ASP A 36 -11.35 12.66 22.01
C ASP A 36 -11.21 13.33 20.63
N ARG A 37 -12.29 13.26 19.84
CA ARG A 37 -12.35 13.85 18.50
C ARG A 37 -12.21 15.37 18.55
N VAL A 38 -12.93 16.02 19.45
CA VAL A 38 -12.91 17.47 19.62
C VAL A 38 -11.52 17.95 20.07
N VAL A 39 -10.88 17.27 21.03
CA VAL A 39 -9.50 17.56 21.42
C VAL A 39 -8.55 17.43 20.23
N PHE A 40 -8.63 16.30 19.50
CA PHE A 40 -7.79 16.07 18.34
C PHE A 40 -7.95 17.15 17.26
N GLN A 41 -9.19 17.58 16.99
CA GLN A 41 -9.48 18.64 16.03
C GLN A 41 -8.78 19.96 16.38
N GLU A 42 -8.85 20.39 17.64
CA GLU A 42 -8.16 21.61 18.07
C GLU A 42 -6.64 21.45 18.03
N ILE A 43 -6.11 20.30 18.44
CA ILE A 43 -4.67 20.01 18.31
C ILE A 43 -4.21 20.13 16.86
N LYS A 44 -4.94 19.50 15.93
CA LYS A 44 -4.63 19.50 14.50
C LYS A 44 -4.74 20.90 13.90
N LYS A 45 -5.81 21.65 14.22
CA LYS A 45 -6.03 23.03 13.77
C LYS A 45 -4.92 23.96 14.25
N TYR A 46 -4.54 23.87 15.53
CA TYR A 46 -3.46 24.66 16.10
C TYR A 46 -2.11 24.31 15.46
N PHE A 47 -1.79 23.01 15.36
CA PHE A 47 -0.54 22.55 14.75
C PHE A 47 -0.42 23.00 13.30
N ASN A 48 -1.49 22.94 12.51
CA ASN A 48 -1.47 23.42 11.12
C ASN A 48 -1.24 24.93 11.02
N LYS A 49 -1.70 25.72 12.00
CA LYS A 49 -1.55 27.18 12.02
C LYS A 49 -0.19 27.64 12.54
N TYR A 50 0.36 26.97 13.54
CA TYR A 50 1.56 27.40 14.27
C TYR A 50 2.77 26.47 14.09
N SER A 51 2.62 25.33 13.40
CA SER A 51 3.64 24.30 13.17
C SER A 51 4.26 23.70 14.43
N ASN A 52 3.55 23.81 15.57
CA ASN A 52 3.94 23.31 16.89
C ASN A 52 2.70 22.78 17.64
N PRO A 53 2.84 21.80 18.54
CA PRO A 53 1.76 21.35 19.42
C PRO A 53 1.23 22.49 20.30
N PRO A 54 -0.10 22.58 20.55
CA PRO A 54 -0.65 23.53 21.51
C PRO A 54 -0.33 23.13 22.95
N THR A 55 -0.37 24.10 23.86
CA THR A 55 -0.48 23.81 25.29
C THR A 55 -1.91 23.45 25.65
N LYS A 56 -2.11 22.79 26.80
CA LYS A 56 -3.44 22.52 27.36
C LYS A 56 -4.29 23.79 27.44
N GLU A 57 -3.73 24.90 27.92
CA GLU A 57 -4.45 26.18 28.05
C GLU A 57 -4.89 26.70 26.69
N ALA A 58 -4.04 26.59 25.66
CA ALA A 58 -4.38 27.00 24.31
C ALA A 58 -5.55 26.18 23.76
N VAL A 59 -5.56 24.86 24.01
CA VAL A 59 -6.69 24.00 23.63
C VAL A 59 -7.97 24.42 24.36
N ILE A 60 -7.91 24.66 25.68
CA ILE A 60 -9.08 25.08 26.47
C ILE A 60 -9.65 26.41 25.98
N ILE A 61 -8.80 27.37 25.61
CA ILE A 61 -9.23 28.66 25.06
C ILE A 61 -9.96 28.45 23.73
N GLU A 62 -9.37 27.69 22.80
CA GLU A 62 -9.99 27.43 21.49
C GLU A 62 -11.30 26.64 21.62
N LEU A 63 -11.40 25.72 22.60
CA LEU A 63 -12.65 25.02 22.91
C LEU A 63 -13.75 25.97 23.40
N GLY A 64 -13.39 27.03 24.13
CA GLY A 64 -14.35 28.03 24.62
C GLY A 64 -14.89 28.94 23.52
N GLU A 65 -14.20 29.03 22.39
CA GLU A 65 -14.63 29.81 21.21
C GLU A 65 -15.53 29.00 20.25
N ARG A 66 -15.69 27.68 20.49
CA ARG A 66 -16.54 26.80 19.69
C ARG A 66 -18.01 26.99 20.01
N ASN A 67 -18.81 27.26 18.98
CA ASN A 67 -20.26 27.42 19.10
C ASN A 67 -21.03 26.08 19.01
N ASP A 68 -20.35 24.98 18.68
CA ASP A 68 -20.93 23.65 18.49
C ASP A 68 -20.88 22.76 19.75
N LEU A 69 -20.31 23.25 20.85
CA LEU A 69 -20.18 22.52 22.11
C LEU A 69 -21.27 22.92 23.11
N THR A 70 -21.84 21.93 23.78
CA THR A 70 -22.66 22.13 24.98
C THR A 70 -21.77 22.32 26.21
N ASP A 71 -22.28 22.96 27.26
CA ASP A 71 -21.54 23.16 28.52
C ASP A 71 -21.03 21.84 29.12
N GLU A 72 -21.85 20.78 29.03
CA GLU A 72 -21.49 19.43 29.49
C GLU A 72 -20.33 18.83 28.69
N ASN A 73 -20.35 18.97 27.36
CA ASN A 73 -19.28 18.50 26.50
C ASN A 73 -17.99 19.31 26.71
N PHE A 74 -18.10 20.62 26.94
CA PHE A 74 -16.96 21.46 27.26
C PHE A 74 -16.30 21.05 28.58
N GLN A 75 -17.10 20.82 29.63
CA GLN A 75 -16.60 20.30 30.91
C GLN A 75 -15.92 18.95 30.76
N SER A 76 -16.58 17.99 30.09
CA SER A 76 -16.04 16.64 29.86
C SER A 76 -14.72 16.67 29.07
N THR A 77 -14.61 17.54 28.07
CA THR A 77 -13.40 17.71 27.27
C THR A 77 -12.27 18.34 28.09
N THR A 78 -12.60 19.29 28.96
CA THR A 78 -11.64 19.93 29.87
C THR A 78 -11.14 18.95 30.95
N GLU A 79 -12.01 18.06 31.43
CA GLU A 79 -11.64 16.98 32.35
C GLU A 79 -10.68 15.99 31.69
N LEU A 80 -10.96 15.55 30.46
CA LEU A 80 -10.04 14.70 29.69
C LEU A 80 -8.65 15.33 29.54
N LEU A 81 -8.56 16.63 29.26
CA LEU A 81 -7.28 17.34 29.16
C LEU A 81 -6.51 17.37 30.49
N LYS A 82 -7.21 17.47 31.64
CA LYS A 82 -6.59 17.39 32.96
C LYS A 82 -6.06 15.98 33.23
N GLU A 83 -6.85 14.94 32.93
CA GLU A 83 -6.43 13.54 33.11
C GLU A 83 -5.19 13.22 32.26
N VAL A 84 -5.15 13.71 31.03
CA VAL A 84 -4.02 13.58 30.10
C VAL A 84 -2.75 14.23 30.65
N GLU A 85 -2.87 15.42 31.24
CA GLU A 85 -1.75 16.12 31.88
C GLU A 85 -1.26 15.42 33.15
N GLU A 86 -2.17 15.03 34.05
CA GLU A 86 -1.83 14.30 35.27
C GLU A 86 -1.15 12.96 34.96
N SER A 87 -1.54 12.32 33.86
CA SER A 87 -0.90 11.10 33.37
C SER A 87 0.53 11.37 32.87
N TYR A 88 0.76 12.50 32.19
CA TYR A 88 2.09 12.91 31.72
C TYR A 88 3.05 13.21 32.89
N GLU A 89 2.57 13.94 33.90
CA GLU A 89 3.37 14.34 35.07
C GLU A 89 3.87 13.16 35.90
N LYS A 90 3.19 12.01 35.84
CA LYS A 90 3.59 10.75 36.50
C LYS A 90 4.81 10.08 35.87
N ASN A 91 5.42 10.68 34.84
CA ASN A 91 6.71 10.30 34.23
C ASN A 91 6.69 8.95 33.47
N ASP A 92 5.52 8.49 33.02
CA ASP A 92 5.40 7.39 32.04
C ASP A 92 5.76 7.93 30.64
N LYS A 93 7.05 8.14 30.39
CA LYS A 93 7.52 8.40 29.03
C LYS A 93 7.56 7.08 28.27
N GLU A 94 6.57 6.85 27.41
CA GLU A 94 6.60 5.69 26.52
C GLU A 94 7.83 5.72 25.63
N ASN A 95 8.30 4.53 25.29
CA ASN A 95 9.27 4.38 24.22
C ASN A 95 8.66 4.89 22.90
N LEU A 96 9.31 5.87 22.25
CA LEU A 96 8.83 6.47 21.01
C LEU A 96 8.57 5.43 19.92
N SER A 97 9.41 4.40 19.79
CA SER A 97 9.24 3.34 18.80
C SER A 97 7.96 2.54 19.06
N TRP A 98 7.70 2.18 20.32
CA TRP A 98 6.48 1.48 20.70
C TRP A 98 5.24 2.33 20.44
N LEU A 99 5.31 3.62 20.76
CA LEU A 99 4.21 4.55 20.55
C LEU A 99 3.90 4.73 19.06
N LEU A 100 4.92 4.89 18.21
CA LEU A 100 4.75 4.96 16.76
C LEU A 100 4.08 3.69 16.20
N GLU A 101 4.56 2.51 16.58
CA GLU A 101 4.00 1.22 16.15
C GLU A 101 2.53 1.06 16.57
N ARG A 102 2.21 1.41 17.82
CA ARG A 102 0.85 1.28 18.35
C ARG A 102 -0.12 2.29 17.74
N SER A 103 0.36 3.50 17.48
CA SER A 103 -0.43 4.54 16.83
C SER A 103 -0.68 4.27 15.36
N GLU A 104 0.31 3.73 14.64
CA GLU A 104 0.13 3.26 13.26
C GLU A 104 -0.94 2.18 13.19
N LYS A 105 -0.85 1.17 14.07
CA LYS A 105 -1.84 0.10 14.16
C LYS A 105 -3.23 0.63 14.51
N PHE A 106 -3.33 1.59 15.43
CA PHE A 106 -4.59 2.25 15.74
C PHE A 106 -5.21 2.93 14.50
N CYS A 107 -4.42 3.68 13.74
CA CYS A 107 -4.88 4.31 12.51
C CYS A 107 -5.32 3.28 11.46
N GLN A 108 -4.58 2.19 11.28
CA GLN A 108 -4.93 1.09 10.37
C GLN A 108 -6.26 0.43 10.76
N ASP A 109 -6.41 0.06 12.04
CA ASP A 109 -7.62 -0.60 12.54
C ASP A 109 -8.85 0.32 12.38
N LYS A 110 -8.72 1.62 12.66
CA LYS A 110 -9.80 2.60 12.50
C LYS A 110 -10.12 2.88 11.04
N ALA A 111 -9.11 3.01 10.18
CA ALA A 111 -9.31 3.19 8.74
C ALA A 111 -10.06 2.00 8.14
N LEU A 112 -9.67 0.78 8.49
CA LEU A 112 -10.33 -0.44 8.03
C LEU A 112 -11.77 -0.53 8.54
N TYR A 113 -12.01 -0.26 9.83
CA TYR A 113 -13.35 -0.25 10.40
C TYR A 113 -14.27 0.76 9.69
N ASN A 114 -13.78 1.98 9.46
CA ASN A 114 -14.54 3.03 8.76
C ASN A 114 -14.83 2.62 7.32
N ALA A 115 -13.85 2.09 6.59
CA ALA A 115 -14.01 1.62 5.22
C ALA A 115 -15.01 0.46 5.09
N ILE A 116 -15.01 -0.49 6.03
CA ILE A 116 -16.01 -1.58 6.06
C ILE A 116 -17.41 -1.00 6.32
N THR A 117 -17.54 -0.09 7.28
CA THR A 117 -18.82 0.55 7.62
C THR A 117 -19.39 1.35 6.44
N GLU A 118 -18.53 2.09 5.75
CA GLU A 118 -18.89 2.82 4.52
C GLU A 118 -19.29 1.85 3.40
N SER A 119 -18.53 0.77 3.21
CA SER A 119 -18.84 -0.26 2.21
C SER A 119 -20.20 -0.91 2.45
N ILE A 120 -20.56 -1.20 3.71
CA ILE A 120 -21.90 -1.69 4.07
C ILE A 120 -22.96 -0.65 3.71
N GLY A 121 -22.68 0.63 3.96
CA GLY A 121 -23.57 1.74 3.58
C GLY A 121 -23.79 1.85 2.07
N ILE A 122 -22.78 1.56 1.25
CA ILE A 122 -22.88 1.54 -0.23
C ILE A 122 -23.76 0.38 -0.73
N PHE A 123 -23.77 -0.75 -0.02
CA PHE A 123 -24.66 -1.88 -0.33
C PHE A 123 -26.10 -1.64 0.09
N ASP A 124 -26.31 -0.82 1.11
CA ASP A 124 -27.62 -0.49 1.66
C ASP A 124 -28.29 0.60 0.81
N GLU A 125 -29.13 0.18 -0.14
CA GLU A 125 -29.87 1.06 -1.07
C GLU A 125 -30.85 2.03 -0.37
N THR A 126 -31.01 1.93 0.95
CA THR A 126 -31.81 2.86 1.76
C THR A 126 -31.03 4.09 2.22
N LYS A 127 -29.70 4.10 2.09
CA LYS A 127 -28.84 5.25 2.39
C LYS A 127 -28.44 5.95 1.09
N GLU A 128 -28.59 7.27 1.04
CA GLU A 128 -28.01 8.07 -0.05
C GLU A 128 -26.48 7.97 0.02
N SER A 129 -25.90 7.16 -0.87
CA SER A 129 -24.47 7.08 -1.09
C SER A 129 -24.11 7.81 -2.38
N SER A 130 -23.15 8.73 -2.31
CA SER A 130 -22.52 9.35 -3.49
C SER A 130 -21.63 8.39 -4.27
N PHE A 131 -21.32 7.22 -3.70
CA PHE A 131 -20.42 6.22 -4.26
C PHE A 131 -21.18 5.04 -4.86
N THR A 132 -20.71 4.59 -6.02
CA THR A 132 -21.17 3.35 -6.66
C THR A 132 -20.48 2.12 -6.02
N LYS A 133 -21.09 0.94 -6.16
CA LYS A 133 -20.51 -0.34 -5.67
C LYS A 133 -19.08 -0.61 -6.19
N SER A 134 -18.69 -0.02 -7.32
CA SER A 134 -17.33 -0.09 -7.86
C SER A 134 -16.27 0.68 -7.06
N ALA A 135 -16.66 1.56 -6.13
CA ALA A 135 -15.73 2.31 -5.28
C ALA A 135 -15.21 1.50 -4.09
N ILE A 136 -15.89 0.41 -3.70
CA ILE A 136 -15.55 -0.41 -2.54
C ILE A 136 -14.09 -0.94 -2.58
N PRO A 137 -13.59 -1.51 -3.71
CA PRO A 137 -12.20 -1.94 -3.78
C PRO A 137 -11.21 -0.81 -3.50
N THR A 138 -11.49 0.40 -3.98
CA THR A 138 -10.66 1.58 -3.74
C THR A 138 -10.71 2.00 -2.27
N ILE A 139 -11.91 2.08 -1.67
CA ILE A 139 -12.08 2.44 -0.25
C ILE A 139 -11.30 1.49 0.67
N LEU A 140 -11.38 0.17 0.40
CA LEU A 140 -10.63 -0.83 1.15
C LEU A 140 -9.13 -0.73 0.89
N SER A 141 -8.71 -0.51 -0.36
CA SER A 141 -7.30 -0.32 -0.72
C SER A 141 -6.69 0.90 -0.01
N ASP A 142 -7.41 2.01 0.02
CA ASP A 142 -6.97 3.25 0.67
C ASP A 142 -6.83 3.06 2.18
N ALA A 143 -7.78 2.35 2.81
CA ALA A 143 -7.70 2.02 4.24
C ALA A 143 -6.51 1.10 4.58
N LEU A 144 -6.22 0.12 3.73
CA LEU A 144 -5.08 -0.77 3.89
C LEU A 144 -3.73 -0.10 3.62
N SER A 145 -3.73 1.04 2.92
CA SER A 145 -2.52 1.79 2.56
C SER A 145 -2.03 2.73 3.67
N VAL A 146 -2.75 2.83 4.79
CA VAL A 146 -2.35 3.66 5.93
C VAL A 146 -1.08 3.09 6.57
N SER A 147 0.02 3.83 6.47
CA SER A 147 1.29 3.51 7.12
C SER A 147 2.02 4.78 7.54
N PHE A 148 2.80 4.71 8.62
CA PHE A 148 3.66 5.79 9.09
C PHE A 148 5.06 5.73 8.45
N ASP A 149 5.34 4.70 7.64
CA ASP A 149 6.61 4.60 6.92
C ASP A 149 6.65 5.60 5.76
N VAL A 150 7.45 6.65 5.94
CA VAL A 150 7.74 7.68 4.92
C VAL A 150 9.02 7.39 4.14
N HIS A 151 9.59 6.18 4.24
CA HIS A 151 10.73 5.81 3.39
C HIS A 151 10.28 5.68 1.93
N ILE A 152 10.37 6.80 1.20
CA ILE A 152 10.07 6.87 -0.24
C ILE A 152 11.23 6.25 -1.07
N GLY A 153 12.39 5.99 -0.46
CA GLY A 153 13.55 5.48 -1.17
C GLY A 153 14.70 5.07 -0.27
N HIS A 154 15.89 5.04 -0.86
CA HIS A 154 17.11 4.59 -0.22
C HIS A 154 17.95 5.79 0.23
N ASP A 155 18.26 5.88 1.52
CA ASP A 155 19.24 6.85 1.98
C ASP A 155 20.64 6.39 1.54
N TYR A 156 21.25 7.17 0.66
CA TYR A 156 22.49 6.77 0.03
C TYR A 156 23.66 6.69 1.01
N LEU A 157 23.69 7.43 2.11
CA LEU A 157 24.81 7.32 3.05
C LEU A 157 24.49 6.33 4.17
N ASP A 158 23.29 6.43 4.74
CA ASP A 158 22.92 5.66 5.92
C ASP A 158 22.72 4.18 5.60
N ASN A 159 22.29 3.84 4.39
CA ASN A 159 22.08 2.44 3.97
C ASN A 159 23.31 1.83 3.26
N SER A 160 24.52 2.37 3.47
CA SER A 160 25.74 1.90 2.80
C SER A 160 26.10 0.43 3.08
N MET A 161 25.86 -0.05 4.31
CA MET A 161 26.14 -1.43 4.69
C MET A 161 25.22 -2.43 3.97
N GLU A 162 23.93 -2.09 3.82
CA GLU A 162 22.97 -2.94 3.10
C GLU A 162 23.35 -3.08 1.63
N ARG A 163 23.81 -2.01 0.98
CA ARG A 163 24.32 -2.06 -0.40
C ARG A 163 25.56 -2.93 -0.52
N PHE A 164 26.49 -2.80 0.43
CA PHE A 164 27.71 -3.61 0.46
C PHE A 164 27.39 -5.11 0.55
N GLU A 165 26.41 -5.49 1.36
CA GLU A 165 25.90 -6.87 1.42
C GLU A 165 25.22 -7.28 0.12
N PHE A 166 24.39 -6.40 -0.47
CA PHE A 166 23.70 -6.66 -1.73
C PHE A 166 24.67 -7.00 -2.87
N TYR A 167 25.78 -6.28 -3.04
CA TYR A 167 26.76 -6.53 -4.11
C TYR A 167 27.41 -7.92 -4.09
N ARG A 168 27.32 -8.64 -2.97
CA ARG A 168 27.88 -9.99 -2.80
C ARG A 168 26.83 -11.09 -2.91
N ARG A 169 25.56 -10.72 -3.01
CA ARG A 169 24.48 -11.69 -3.19
C ARG A 169 24.51 -12.20 -4.62
N LYS A 170 24.35 -13.51 -4.77
CA LYS A 170 24.11 -14.10 -6.08
C LYS A 170 22.69 -13.74 -6.52
N GLU A 171 22.58 -12.86 -7.51
CA GLU A 171 21.28 -12.47 -8.07
C GLU A 171 20.61 -13.64 -8.77
N GLU A 172 19.31 -13.78 -8.53
CA GLU A 172 18.43 -14.67 -9.27
C GLU A 172 18.02 -13.96 -10.57
N LYS A 173 18.24 -14.62 -11.71
CA LYS A 173 17.92 -14.10 -13.05
C LYS A 173 17.08 -15.10 -13.82
N ILE A 174 16.19 -14.59 -14.66
CA ILE A 174 15.42 -15.37 -15.63
C ILE A 174 16.23 -15.39 -16.93
N PRO A 175 16.84 -16.54 -17.30
CA PRO A 175 17.63 -16.62 -18.51
C PRO A 175 16.74 -16.52 -19.76
N PHE A 176 17.33 -16.06 -20.85
CA PHE A 176 16.75 -16.20 -22.18
C PHE A 176 17.07 -17.59 -22.72
N ASP A 177 16.26 -18.08 -23.66
CA ASP A 177 16.60 -19.19 -24.56
C ASP A 177 17.49 -18.75 -25.74
N LEU A 178 17.98 -17.50 -25.69
CA LEU A 178 18.88 -16.90 -26.68
C LEU A 178 20.28 -16.66 -26.07
N GLU A 179 21.29 -17.36 -26.57
CA GLU A 179 22.66 -17.31 -26.03
C GLU A 179 23.26 -15.89 -26.01
N TYR A 180 23.12 -15.14 -27.11
CA TYR A 180 23.64 -13.77 -27.19
C TYR A 180 22.95 -12.82 -26.21
N PHE A 181 21.67 -13.01 -25.92
CA PHE A 181 20.97 -12.21 -24.93
C PHE A 181 21.50 -12.50 -23.53
N ASN A 182 21.70 -13.77 -23.18
CA ASN A 182 22.33 -14.14 -21.91
C ASN A 182 23.74 -13.58 -21.79
N LYS A 183 24.52 -13.55 -22.88
CA LYS A 183 25.86 -12.97 -22.89
C LYS A 183 25.84 -11.46 -22.60
N ILE A 184 24.91 -10.73 -23.21
CA ILE A 184 24.79 -9.26 -23.03
C ILE A 184 24.20 -8.91 -21.66
N THR A 185 23.26 -9.71 -21.15
CA THR A 185 22.57 -9.47 -19.87
C THR A 185 23.23 -10.14 -18.67
N ALA A 186 24.38 -10.79 -18.88
CA ALA A 186 25.10 -11.57 -17.88
C ALA A 186 24.21 -12.62 -17.19
N GLY A 187 23.52 -13.43 -17.99
CA GLY A 187 22.73 -14.57 -17.54
C GLY A 187 21.22 -14.33 -17.43
N GLY A 188 20.68 -13.28 -18.06
CA GLY A 188 19.24 -13.06 -18.15
C GLY A 188 18.74 -11.81 -17.41
N LEU A 189 17.43 -11.77 -17.19
CA LEU A 189 16.73 -10.66 -16.56
C LEU A 189 16.74 -10.78 -15.04
N PRO A 190 17.33 -9.82 -14.29
CA PRO A 190 17.30 -9.83 -12.82
C PRO A 190 15.88 -9.61 -12.29
N ARG A 191 15.57 -10.19 -11.13
CA ARG A 191 14.28 -9.94 -10.44
C ARG A 191 14.20 -8.49 -9.95
N LYS A 192 12.97 -8.00 -9.74
CA LYS A 192 12.67 -6.61 -9.35
C LYS A 192 13.19 -5.57 -10.34
N THR A 193 13.18 -5.89 -11.63
CA THR A 193 13.54 -4.95 -12.71
C THR A 193 12.38 -4.73 -13.66
N LEU A 194 12.30 -3.51 -14.21
CA LEU A 194 11.41 -3.17 -15.32
C LEU A 194 12.23 -3.25 -16.62
N ASN A 195 11.86 -4.19 -17.50
CA ASN A 195 12.54 -4.39 -18.78
C ASN A 195 11.62 -3.94 -19.92
N ILE A 196 12.16 -3.20 -20.88
CA ILE A 196 11.38 -2.58 -21.96
C ILE A 196 11.92 -3.05 -23.32
N ALA A 197 11.07 -3.71 -24.11
CA ALA A 197 11.38 -4.08 -25.49
C ALA A 197 10.84 -3.02 -26.46
N LEU A 198 11.73 -2.16 -26.99
CA LEU A 198 11.37 -1.04 -27.86
C LEU A 198 11.88 -1.26 -29.28
N ALA A 199 10.97 -1.18 -30.26
CA ALA A 199 11.27 -1.29 -31.69
C ALA A 199 10.16 -0.63 -32.54
N GLY A 200 10.39 -0.44 -33.84
CA GLY A 200 9.38 0.04 -34.80
C GLY A 200 8.18 -0.91 -34.97
N THR A 201 7.12 -0.42 -35.63
CA THR A 201 5.95 -1.25 -35.99
C THR A 201 6.35 -2.35 -36.98
N GLY A 202 5.75 -3.54 -36.86
CA GLY A 202 6.04 -4.67 -37.75
C GLY A 202 7.38 -5.38 -37.53
N ILE A 203 8.25 -4.92 -36.62
CA ILE A 203 9.59 -5.51 -36.38
C ILE A 203 9.52 -6.76 -35.47
N GLY A 204 8.36 -7.06 -34.89
CA GLY A 204 8.17 -8.28 -34.09
C GLY A 204 8.29 -8.10 -32.58
N LYS A 205 8.06 -6.88 -32.04
CA LYS A 205 7.99 -6.64 -30.58
C LYS A 205 7.09 -7.64 -29.85
N SER A 206 5.85 -7.79 -30.33
CA SER A 206 4.86 -8.67 -29.71
C SER A 206 5.25 -10.14 -29.86
N LEU A 207 5.89 -10.52 -30.97
CA LEU A 207 6.41 -11.88 -31.18
C LEU A 207 7.55 -12.19 -30.19
N PHE A 208 8.47 -11.24 -30.00
CA PHE A 208 9.53 -11.35 -28.99
C PHE A 208 8.95 -11.49 -27.57
N MET A 209 7.93 -10.71 -27.21
CA MET A 209 7.28 -10.86 -25.89
C MET A 209 6.55 -12.21 -25.76
N CYS A 210 5.87 -12.69 -26.79
CA CYS A 210 5.24 -14.02 -26.79
C CYS A 210 6.28 -15.15 -26.68
N HIS A 211 7.46 -14.97 -27.29
CA HIS A 211 8.58 -15.91 -27.19
C HIS A 211 9.12 -15.97 -25.76
N MET A 212 9.37 -14.82 -25.16
CA MET A 212 9.80 -14.74 -23.76
C MET A 212 8.77 -15.38 -22.81
N ALA A 213 7.47 -15.12 -23.03
CA ALA A 213 6.40 -15.72 -22.25
C ALA A 213 6.41 -17.26 -22.35
N ALA A 214 6.55 -17.81 -23.55
CA ALA A 214 6.66 -19.24 -23.79
C ALA A 214 7.91 -19.85 -23.13
N ASN A 215 9.05 -19.17 -23.18
CA ASN A 215 10.28 -19.61 -22.51
C ASN A 215 10.09 -19.66 -20.98
N CYS A 216 9.58 -18.59 -20.38
CA CYS A 216 9.30 -18.56 -18.94
C CYS A 216 8.32 -19.68 -18.51
N LEU A 217 7.26 -19.94 -19.29
CA LEU A 217 6.35 -21.05 -19.04
C LEU A 217 7.06 -22.42 -19.13
N SER A 218 8.01 -22.57 -20.06
CA SER A 218 8.78 -23.81 -20.26
C SER A 218 9.75 -24.11 -19.09
N GLU A 219 10.12 -23.07 -18.35
CA GLU A 219 10.90 -23.10 -17.10
C GLU A 219 10.02 -23.18 -15.83
N SER A 220 8.72 -23.46 -15.99
CA SER A 220 7.75 -23.56 -14.90
C SER A 220 7.58 -22.27 -14.09
N LEU A 221 7.78 -21.10 -14.72
CA LEU A 221 7.51 -19.79 -14.12
C LEU A 221 6.08 -19.35 -14.43
N ASN A 222 5.48 -18.61 -13.48
CA ASN A 222 4.19 -17.97 -13.67
C ASN A 222 4.35 -16.72 -14.53
N VAL A 223 3.55 -16.61 -15.60
CA VAL A 223 3.57 -15.49 -16.54
C VAL A 223 2.19 -14.86 -16.63
N LEU A 224 2.12 -13.53 -16.51
CA LEU A 224 0.92 -12.74 -16.79
C LEU A 224 1.18 -11.91 -18.05
N TYR A 225 0.43 -12.15 -19.11
CA TYR A 225 0.47 -11.34 -20.33
C TYR A 225 -0.75 -10.42 -20.38
N ILE A 226 -0.51 -9.11 -20.41
CA ILE A 226 -1.57 -8.10 -20.55
C ILE A 226 -1.49 -7.53 -21.97
N THR A 227 -2.54 -7.75 -22.77
CA THR A 227 -2.69 -7.19 -24.12
C THR A 227 -3.73 -6.09 -24.12
N LEU A 228 -3.39 -4.93 -24.71
CA LEU A 228 -4.31 -3.81 -24.94
C LEU A 228 -4.54 -3.53 -26.43
N GLU A 229 -3.83 -4.25 -27.32
CA GLU A 229 -3.85 -4.02 -28.76
C GLU A 229 -4.58 -5.14 -29.52
N MET A 230 -4.30 -6.39 -29.15
CA MET A 230 -4.83 -7.59 -29.82
C MET A 230 -5.71 -8.40 -28.88
N ALA A 231 -6.68 -9.13 -29.44
CA ALA A 231 -7.47 -10.10 -28.71
C ALA A 231 -6.59 -11.20 -28.07
N GLU A 232 -7.00 -11.69 -26.91
CA GLU A 232 -6.27 -12.67 -26.10
C GLU A 232 -5.96 -13.94 -26.90
N GLU A 233 -6.90 -14.44 -27.70
CA GLU A 233 -6.77 -15.67 -28.48
C GLU A 233 -5.65 -15.58 -29.53
N ARG A 234 -5.39 -14.38 -30.06
CA ARG A 234 -4.30 -14.15 -31.03
C ARG A 234 -2.92 -14.14 -30.37
N ILE A 235 -2.85 -13.73 -29.12
CA ILE A 235 -1.64 -13.83 -28.31
C ILE A 235 -1.43 -15.29 -27.89
N ALA A 236 -2.48 -15.96 -27.42
CA ALA A 236 -2.44 -17.38 -27.06
C ALA A 236 -1.98 -18.25 -28.24
N GLU A 237 -2.50 -18.03 -29.45
CA GLU A 237 -2.08 -18.72 -30.68
C GLU A 237 -0.56 -18.62 -30.92
N ARG A 238 0.04 -17.46 -30.65
CA ARG A 238 1.50 -17.23 -30.80
C ARG A 238 2.31 -17.91 -29.71
N ILE A 239 1.84 -17.86 -28.47
CA ILE A 239 2.50 -18.53 -27.34
C ILE A 239 2.44 -20.04 -27.52
N ASP A 240 1.30 -20.59 -27.93
CA ASP A 240 1.13 -22.02 -28.23
C ASP A 240 2.06 -22.48 -29.35
N ALA A 241 2.16 -21.71 -30.44
CA ALA A 241 3.09 -22.02 -31.53
C ALA A 241 4.55 -22.11 -31.03
N ASN A 242 4.97 -21.17 -30.18
CA ASN A 242 6.31 -21.18 -29.57
C ASN A 242 6.50 -22.39 -28.63
N LEU A 243 5.57 -22.63 -27.71
CA LEU A 243 5.63 -23.75 -26.75
C LEU A 243 5.67 -25.11 -27.46
N MET A 244 4.92 -25.25 -28.55
CA MET A 244 4.83 -26.49 -29.32
C MET A 244 5.92 -26.62 -30.38
N ASN A 245 6.73 -25.58 -30.58
CA ASN A 245 7.75 -25.44 -31.62
C ASN A 245 7.19 -25.77 -33.02
N VAL A 246 6.11 -25.08 -33.41
CA VAL A 246 5.45 -25.20 -34.72
C VAL A 246 5.17 -23.82 -35.31
N THR A 247 4.92 -23.75 -36.62
CA THR A 247 4.46 -22.51 -37.26
C THR A 247 2.98 -22.24 -36.91
N LEU A 248 2.54 -20.98 -37.03
CA LEU A 248 1.15 -20.60 -36.78
C LEU A 248 0.16 -21.34 -37.69
N ASP A 249 0.54 -21.59 -38.95
CA ASP A 249 -0.31 -22.32 -39.89
C ASP A 249 -0.40 -23.81 -39.52
N ALA A 250 0.74 -24.42 -39.16
CA ALA A 250 0.76 -25.82 -38.71
C ALA A 250 -0.01 -26.01 -37.38
N LEU A 251 -0.03 -24.99 -36.51
CA LEU A 251 -0.79 -25.03 -35.26
C LEU A 251 -2.29 -25.25 -35.52
N LYS A 252 -2.85 -24.62 -36.56
CA LYS A 252 -4.27 -24.73 -36.92
C LYS A 252 -4.62 -26.10 -37.49
N GLU A 253 -3.65 -26.78 -38.10
CA GLU A 253 -3.82 -28.10 -38.70
C GLU A 253 -3.51 -29.24 -37.72
N LEU A 254 -3.05 -28.94 -36.50
CA LEU A 254 -2.72 -29.95 -35.50
C LEU A 254 -3.96 -30.77 -35.12
N PRO A 255 -3.88 -32.12 -35.21
CA PRO A 255 -4.94 -32.96 -34.67
C PRO A 255 -5.13 -32.72 -33.17
N LYS A 256 -6.38 -32.65 -32.72
CA LYS A 256 -6.76 -32.39 -31.32
C LYS A 256 -6.03 -33.29 -30.32
N GLU A 257 -5.84 -34.57 -30.66
CA GLU A 257 -5.14 -35.54 -29.82
C GLU A 257 -3.66 -35.15 -29.60
N VAL A 258 -2.99 -34.66 -30.64
CA VAL A 258 -1.59 -34.23 -30.57
C VAL A 258 -1.46 -32.95 -29.76
N TYR A 259 -2.35 -31.98 -29.99
CA TYR A 259 -2.40 -30.74 -29.22
C TYR A 259 -2.60 -31.02 -27.72
N THR A 260 -3.59 -31.86 -27.37
CA THR A 260 -3.89 -32.22 -25.98
C THR A 260 -2.70 -32.90 -25.31
N LYS A 261 -2.05 -33.85 -25.98
CA LYS A 261 -0.83 -34.51 -25.47
C LYS A 261 0.31 -33.52 -25.20
N LYS A 262 0.51 -32.52 -26.07
CA LYS A 262 1.54 -31.49 -25.87
C LYS A 262 1.21 -30.61 -24.67
N ILE A 263 -0.04 -30.18 -24.51
CA ILE A 263 -0.50 -29.39 -23.37
C ILE A 263 -0.35 -30.16 -22.06
N ASP A 264 -0.75 -31.43 -22.01
CA ASP A 264 -0.63 -32.25 -20.80
C ASP A 264 0.83 -32.43 -20.38
N LYS A 265 1.75 -32.51 -21.35
CA LYS A 265 3.19 -32.56 -21.07
C LYS A 265 3.71 -31.26 -20.47
N LEU A 266 3.13 -30.12 -20.84
CA LEU A 266 3.47 -28.81 -20.26
C LEU A 266 2.89 -28.65 -18.85
N LYS A 267 1.69 -29.19 -18.59
CA LYS A 267 1.06 -29.15 -17.25
C LYS A 267 1.74 -30.03 -16.21
N ASN A 268 2.34 -31.14 -16.64
CA ASN A 268 2.98 -32.11 -15.76
C ASN A 268 4.47 -31.80 -15.48
N LYS A 269 4.93 -30.61 -15.85
CA LYS A 269 6.29 -30.10 -15.63
C LYS A 269 6.28 -29.12 -14.45
#